data_AF-A0A5C7QUU5-F1
#
_entry.id   AF-A0A5C7QUU5-F1
#
_cell.length_a   1.000
_cell.length_b   1.000
_cell.length_c   1.000
_cell.angle_alpha   90.00
_cell.angle_beta   90.00
_cell.angle_gamma   90.00
#
_symmetry.space_group_name_H-M   'P 1'
#
loop_
_entity.id
_entity.type
_entity.pdbx_description
1 polymer ?
#
loop_
_entity_poly.entity_id
_entity_poly.type
_entity_poly.pdbx_seq_one_letter_code
_entity_poly.pdbx_strand_id
1 'polypeptide(L)' 'MRTNIVLDEALIKEAIRLTQARSRREVVHIALQELVRLRREQQMPRQVFFDTYLQQPIQLPKFTPMSRDDLYAR' A
#
# COMPACT_ATOMS: atom_id res chain seq x y z
N MET A 1 -21.03 9.83 -11.23
CA MET A 1 -21.79 8.56 -11.20
C MET A 1 -22.74 8.61 -10.01
N ARG A 2 -24.03 8.28 -10.18
CA ARG A 2 -24.99 8.17 -9.08
C ARG A 2 -25.13 6.71 -8.73
N THR A 3 -24.85 6.36 -7.48
CA THR A 3 -24.88 4.98 -7.01
C THR A 3 -25.61 4.95 -5.68
N ASN A 4 -26.52 4.00 -5.52
CA ASN A 4 -27.15 3.74 -4.23
C ASN A 4 -26.31 2.69 -3.50
N ILE A 5 -25.79 3.05 -2.33
CA ILE A 5 -24.99 2.17 -1.48
C ILE A 5 -25.59 2.22 -0.07
N VAL A 6 -25.58 1.08 0.61
CA VAL A 6 -25.99 1.00 2.02
C VAL A 6 -24.82 1.48 2.86
N LEU A 7 -25.06 2.45 3.73
CA LEU A 7 -24.08 3.03 4.64
C LEU A 7 -24.60 2.92 6.07
N ASP A 8 -23.68 2.65 6.99
CA ASP A 8 -23.98 2.72 8.42
C ASP A 8 -24.18 4.19 8.84
N GLU A 9 -25.35 4.48 9.37
CA GLU A 9 -25.73 5.84 9.77
C GLU A 9 -24.98 6.33 11.02
N ALA A 10 -24.63 5.43 11.94
CA ALA A 10 -23.84 5.78 13.11
C ALA A 10 -22.43 6.19 12.71
N LEU A 11 -21.79 5.40 11.85
CA LEU A 11 -20.46 5.69 11.32
C LEU A 11 -20.42 7.00 10.52
N ILE A 12 -21.44 7.25 9.69
CA ILE A 12 -21.54 8.50 8.93
C ILE A 12 -21.69 9.71 9.85
N LYS A 13 -22.52 9.62 10.91
CA LYS A 13 -22.67 10.73 11.87
C LYS A 13 -21.36 11.04 12.58
N GLU A 14 -20.63 10.01 12.99
CA GLU A 14 -19.32 10.18 13.61
C GLU A 14 -18.32 10.79 12.62
N ALA A 15 -18.26 10.28 11.40
CA ALA A 15 -17.38 10.80 10.36
C ALA A 15 -17.70 12.27 10.04
N ILE A 16 -18.97 12.64 9.89
CA ILE A 16 -19.39 14.05 9.71
C ILE A 16 -18.90 14.93 10.87
N ARG A 17 -19.02 14.46 12.11
CA ARG A 17 -18.58 15.20 13.29
C ARG A 17 -17.06 15.40 13.30
N LEU A 18 -16.30 14.39 12.90
CA LEU A 18 -14.83 14.41 12.90
C LEU A 18 -14.25 15.18 11.70
N THR A 19 -14.85 15.07 10.51
CA THR A 19 -14.33 15.68 9.28
C THR A 19 -15.00 17.01 8.95
N GLN A 20 -16.03 17.43 9.71
CA GLN A 20 -16.86 18.62 9.46
C GLN A 20 -17.50 18.63 8.06
N ALA A 21 -17.70 17.45 7.46
CA ALA A 21 -18.29 17.32 6.14
C ALA A 21 -19.77 17.72 6.15
N ARG A 22 -20.21 18.39 5.08
CA ARG A 22 -21.59 18.91 4.95
C ARG A 22 -22.58 17.86 4.46
N SER A 23 -22.09 16.73 3.92
CA SER A 23 -22.95 15.69 3.36
C SER A 23 -22.34 14.30 3.46
N ARG A 24 -23.19 13.27 3.44
CA ARG A 24 -22.77 11.86 3.36
C ARG A 24 -21.88 11.58 2.15
N ARG A 25 -22.18 12.24 1.00
CA ARG A 25 -21.39 12.12 -0.23
C ARG A 25 -19.97 12.66 -0.06
N GLU A 26 -19.83 13.76 0.66
CA GLU A 26 -18.53 14.37 0.94
C GLU A 26 -17.69 13.50 1.87
N VAL A 27 -18.29 12.92 2.92
CA VAL A 27 -17.62 11.93 3.77
C VAL A 27 -17.08 10.77 2.96
N VAL A 28 -17.90 10.19 2.07
CA VAL A 28 -17.49 9.08 1.21
C VAL A 28 -16.36 9.50 0.27
N HIS A 29 -16.39 10.72 -0.25
CA HIS A 29 -15.34 11.25 -1.11
C HIS A 29 -14.00 11.34 -0.36
N ILE A 30 -14.01 11.95 0.84
CA ILE A 30 -12.81 12.10 1.69
C ILE A 30 -12.26 10.72 2.06
N ALA A 31 -13.12 9.78 2.47
CA ALA A 31 -12.72 8.43 2.83
C ALA A 31 -12.05 7.69 1.66
N LEU A 32 -12.57 7.83 0.44
CA LEU A 32 -11.97 7.21 -0.75
C LEU A 32 -10.63 7.85 -1.11
N GLN A 33 -10.49 9.18 -0.99
CA GLN A 33 -9.22 9.86 -1.23
C GLN A 33 -8.14 9.39 -0.26
N GLU A 34 -8.45 9.33 1.03
CA GLU A 34 -7.51 8.86 2.04
C GLU A 34 -7.18 7.38 1.87
N LEU A 35 -8.16 6.53 1.52
CA LEU A 35 -7.89 5.12 1.22
C LEU A 35 -6.90 4.96 0.06
N VAL A 36 -7.09 5.70 -1.03
CA VAL A 36 -6.17 5.66 -2.18
C VAL A 36 -4.79 6.16 -1.79
N ARG A 37 -4.72 7.27 -1.03
CA ARG A 37 -3.47 7.83 -0.54
C ARG A 37 -2.70 6.81 0.30
N LEU A 38 -3.33 6.23 1.31
CA LEU A 38 -2.73 5.22 2.19
C LEU A 38 -2.24 3.99 1.42
N ARG A 39 -2.99 3.56 0.39
CA ARG A 39 -2.58 2.43 -0.46
C ARG A 39 -1.39 2.77 -1.36
N ARG A 40 -1.31 3.99 -1.87
CA ARG A 40 -0.14 4.47 -2.63
C ARG A 40 1.08 4.59 -1.73
N GLU A 41 0.92 5.18 -0.55
CA GLU A 41 1.98 5.32 0.44
C GLU A 41 2.52 3.94 0.88
N GLN A 42 1.67 2.93 1.06
CA GLN A 42 2.14 1.55 1.33
C GLN A 42 2.89 0.90 0.15
N GLN A 43 2.61 1.31 -1.09
CA GLN A 43 3.32 0.81 -2.26
C GLN A 43 4.67 1.51 -2.48
N MET A 44 4.84 2.75 -1.99
CA MET A 44 6.09 3.50 -2.16
C MET A 44 7.30 2.81 -1.51
N PRO A 45 7.27 2.29 -0.26
CA PRO A 45 8.38 1.55 0.33
C PRO A 45 8.81 0.36 -0.53
N ARG A 46 7.84 -0.33 -1.14
CA ARG A 46 8.12 -1.48 -2.02
C ARG A 46 8.82 -1.04 -3.30
N GLN A 47 8.32 -0.01 -3.97
CA GLN A 47 8.92 0.51 -5.20
C GLN A 47 10.30 1.09 -4.94
N VAL A 48 10.43 1.97 -3.93
CA VAL A 48 11.71 2.57 -3.51
C VAL A 48 12.72 1.49 -3.10
N PHE A 49 12.29 0.43 -2.41
CA PHE A 49 13.16 -0.71 -2.11
C PHE A 49 13.68 -1.38 -3.38
N PHE A 50 12.81 -1.70 -4.35
CA PHE A 50 13.22 -2.32 -5.60
C PHE A 50 14.15 -1.40 -6.41
N ASP A 51 13.83 -0.12 -6.51
CA ASP A 51 14.68 0.86 -7.20
C ASP A 51 16.05 0.95 -6.53
N THR A 52 16.09 1.03 -5.19
CA THR A 52 17.34 1.08 -4.43
C THR A 52 18.14 -0.23 -4.59
N TYR A 53 17.49 -1.39 -4.55
CA TYR A 53 18.12 -2.70 -4.73
C TYR A 53 18.67 -2.88 -6.15
N LEU A 54 17.97 -2.40 -7.18
CA LEU A 54 18.45 -2.47 -8.56
C LEU A 54 19.67 -1.56 -8.78
N GLN A 55 19.75 -0.41 -8.10
CA GLN A 55 20.90 0.49 -8.17
C GLN A 55 22.09 0.01 -7.31
N GLN A 56 21.81 -0.57 -6.15
CA GLN A 56 22.82 -1.07 -5.20
C GLN A 56 22.41 -2.47 -4.71
N PRO A 57 22.71 -3.52 -5.50
CA PRO A 57 22.38 -4.88 -5.11
C PRO A 57 23.15 -5.25 -3.85
N ILE A 58 22.47 -5.94 -2.92
CA ILE A 58 23.09 -6.43 -1.69
C ILE A 58 24.15 -7.46 -2.07
N GLN A 59 25.42 -7.07 -1.95
CA GLN A 59 26.54 -7.98 -2.12
C GLN A 59 26.79 -8.69 -0.79
N LEU A 60 26.46 -9.98 -0.74
CA LEU A 60 26.80 -10.83 0.40
C LEU A 60 28.28 -11.22 0.25
N PRO A 61 29.18 -10.81 1.18
CA PRO A 61 30.63 -11.01 1.03
C PRO A 61 31.06 -12.49 1.03
N LYS A 62 30.15 -13.42 1.31
CA LYS A 62 30.39 -14.87 1.31
C LYS A 62 29.35 -15.67 0.52
N PHE A 63 28.61 -15.03 -0.39
CA PHE A 63 27.72 -15.77 -1.28
C PHE A 63 28.51 -16.26 -2.50
N THR A 64 29.09 -17.44 -2.38
CA THR A 64 29.45 -18.25 -3.56
C THR A 64 28.21 -19.07 -3.91
N PRO A 65 27.50 -18.76 -5.01
CA PRO A 65 26.43 -19.63 -5.47
C PRO A 65 27.04 -21.00 -5.74
N MET A 66 26.56 -22.01 -5.01
CA MET A 66 26.99 -23.39 -5.19
C MET A 66 26.72 -23.78 -6.65
N SER A 67 27.77 -24.11 -7.40
CA SER A 67 27.61 -24.55 -8.78
C SER A 67 26.82 -25.85 -8.82
N ARG A 68 26.15 -26.10 -9.94
CA ARG A 68 25.54 -27.41 -10.19
C ARG A 68 26.55 -28.53 -10.01
N ASP A 69 27.80 -28.29 -10.37
CA ASP A 69 28.91 -29.23 -10.24
C ASP A 69 29.28 -29.48 -8.77
N ASP A 70 29.21 -28.46 -7.91
CA ASP A 70 29.47 -28.60 -6.46
C ASP A 70 28.40 -29.46 -5.75
N LEU A 71 27.19 -29.49 -6.31
CA LEU A 71 26.06 -30.24 -5.76
C LEU A 71 26.17 -31.76 -6.01
N TYR A 72 26.92 -32.15 -7.04
CA TYR A 72 27.11 -33.55 -7.46
C TYR A 72 28.56 -34.03 -7.30
N ALA A 73 29.46 -33.20 -6.77
CA ALA A 73 30.78 -33.61 -6.34
C ALA A 73 30.66 -34.50 -5.08
N ARG A 74 30.53 -35.81 -5.32
CA ARG A 74 30.71 -36.86 -4.32
C ARG A 74 32.17 -37.28 -4.23
#